data_AF-A0A0B9AAM9-F1
#
_entry.id   AF-A0A0B9AAM9-F1
#
_cell.length_a   1.000
_cell.length_b   1.000
_cell.length_c   1.000
_cell.angle_alpha   90.00
_cell.angle_beta   90.00
_cell.angle_gamma   90.00
#
_symmetry.space_group_name_H-M   'P 1'
#
loop_
_entity.id
_entity.type
_entity.pdbx_description
1 polymer ?
#
loop_
_entity_poly.entity_id
_entity_poly.type
_entity_poly.pdbx_seq_one_letter_code
_entity_poly.pdbx_strand_id
1 'polypeptide(L)'
;MDTLRGFDRDAAEAELDLSGFEDDVPSEPPPPVVGQDERRMQVRAYNYWAGLLGEHSFPLVTPLLSGTYPDFADNLVLLHFDEGIEDPAIAFLGARLADECGTESSITRLSQVPGRSLLSRITDHYMQIIANQAPIGFEAEFVNHFGRTILYRGILLPFSSDGTRIDYIMGAINWKELADQATTDELLLEIGQALDSAPIKSQPRRPLIEPTDAWADGPTSLDADIFPEPAFGLDDDILPLPAGAPADEPEALADWLASARELALVANSSEDRTRSALYAAIGRAWDFALAAQAEPEEFAELLEDAGLTMQERAPMTPVVKLVFGADYDKTRLTEYATALTHAQRIGLGRGELGAYLSEAAGGLKGVINAERRLRREEAGKALAKRGPEALAQSLRALPARKVTEIAPPEGEEFALVVVRRLESGEIVALGEVHDDAALFERAARHLIG
;
A
#
# COMPACT_ATOMS: atom_id res chain seq x y z
N MET A 1 30.01 -62.42 -2.13
CA MET A 1 28.82 -62.00 -2.91
C MET A 1 28.16 -60.88 -2.12
N ASP A 2 28.72 -59.69 -1.99
CA ASP A 2 29.40 -58.77 -2.92
C ASP A 2 28.49 -58.08 -3.94
N THR A 3 28.71 -56.77 -4.07
CA THR A 3 28.01 -55.70 -4.83
C THR A 3 26.70 -55.17 -4.18
N LEU A 4 26.61 -53.98 -3.57
CA LEU A 4 27.19 -52.64 -3.79
C LEU A 4 26.76 -51.97 -5.10
N ARG A 5 25.75 -51.07 -5.00
CA ARG A 5 25.44 -49.87 -5.81
C ARG A 5 24.17 -49.25 -5.19
N GLY A 6 24.15 -48.06 -4.60
CA GLY A 6 24.83 -46.83 -5.00
C GLY A 6 23.98 -46.12 -6.04
N PHE A 7 23.00 -45.33 -5.61
CA PHE A 7 22.38 -44.28 -6.40
C PHE A 7 22.23 -43.06 -5.51
N ASP A 8 23.28 -42.25 -5.53
CA ASP A 8 23.22 -40.82 -5.26
C ASP A 8 22.10 -40.20 -6.08
N ARG A 9 21.25 -39.42 -5.42
CA ARG A 9 20.37 -38.48 -6.09
C ARG A 9 20.55 -37.13 -5.42
N ASP A 10 21.74 -36.56 -5.69
CA ASP A 10 21.91 -35.13 -5.85
C ASP A 10 20.86 -34.64 -6.86
N ALA A 11 19.75 -34.11 -6.35
CA ALA A 11 18.89 -33.22 -7.09
C ALA A 11 19.02 -31.87 -6.41
N ALA A 12 19.90 -31.06 -6.99
CA ALA A 12 20.15 -29.67 -6.65
C ALA A 12 18.85 -28.95 -6.26
N GLU A 13 18.82 -28.48 -5.01
CA GLU A 13 18.03 -27.32 -4.63
C GLU A 13 18.51 -26.18 -5.53
N ALA A 14 17.74 -25.89 -6.56
CA ALA A 14 17.94 -24.70 -7.35
C ALA A 14 17.73 -23.51 -6.42
N GLU A 15 18.84 -22.90 -5.97
CA GLU A 15 18.87 -21.51 -5.52
C GLU A 15 18.12 -20.68 -6.57
N LEU A 16 16.90 -20.29 -6.25
CA LEU A 16 16.23 -19.21 -6.95
C LEU A 16 16.95 -17.94 -6.56
N ASP A 17 17.96 -17.61 -7.37
CA ASP A 17 18.68 -16.36 -7.40
C ASP A 17 17.68 -15.21 -7.64
N LEU A 18 17.28 -14.55 -6.56
CA LEU A 18 16.41 -13.37 -6.56
C LEU A 18 17.22 -12.07 -6.68
N SER A 19 18.47 -12.10 -7.16
CA SER A 19 19.30 -10.90 -7.33
C SER A 19 19.05 -10.13 -8.64
N GLY A 20 17.98 -10.43 -9.38
CA GLY A 20 17.81 -9.98 -10.77
C GLY A 20 16.56 -9.17 -11.12
N PHE A 21 15.91 -8.50 -10.17
CA PHE A 21 14.83 -7.54 -10.50
C PHE A 21 15.16 -6.17 -9.90
N GLU A 22 16.14 -5.51 -10.51
CA GLU A 22 16.28 -4.07 -10.47
C GLU A 22 15.19 -3.49 -11.37
N ASP A 23 14.07 -3.06 -10.77
CA ASP A 23 13.22 -2.06 -11.40
C ASP A 23 13.67 -0.70 -10.89
N ASP A 24 14.29 0.03 -11.81
CA ASP A 24 14.55 1.47 -11.75
C ASP A 24 13.19 2.18 -11.61
N VAL A 25 12.85 2.62 -10.39
CA VAL A 25 11.60 3.35 -10.16
C VAL A 25 11.89 4.84 -10.30
N PRO A 26 11.36 5.53 -11.34
CA PRO A 26 11.51 6.96 -11.47
C PRO A 26 10.91 7.64 -10.24
N SER A 27 11.60 8.67 -9.72
CA SER A 27 11.12 9.52 -8.64
C SER A 27 9.68 9.98 -8.93
N GLU A 28 8.72 9.37 -8.24
CA GLU A 28 7.30 9.66 -8.39
C GLU A 28 7.06 11.15 -8.06
N PRO A 29 6.48 11.96 -8.97
CA PRO A 29 6.11 13.33 -8.64
C PRO A 29 5.10 13.29 -7.49
N PRO A 30 5.03 14.35 -6.66
CA PRO A 30 4.12 14.38 -5.52
C PRO A 30 2.70 14.03 -5.99
N PRO A 31 1.98 13.16 -5.26
CA PRO A 31 0.70 12.66 -5.71
C PRO A 31 -0.19 13.85 -6.05
N PRO A 32 -0.83 13.88 -7.23
CA PRO A 32 -1.77 14.93 -7.56
C PRO A 32 -2.81 14.96 -6.45
N VAL A 33 -3.07 16.15 -5.90
CA VAL A 33 -4.00 16.33 -4.78
C VAL A 33 -5.34 15.73 -5.19
N VAL A 34 -5.60 14.50 -4.76
CA VAL A 34 -6.83 13.76 -5.06
C VAL A 34 -7.94 14.55 -4.40
N GLY A 35 -8.65 15.32 -5.24
CA GLY A 35 -9.69 16.24 -4.83
C GLY A 35 -10.67 15.56 -3.87
N GLN A 36 -10.92 16.24 -2.76
CA GLN A 36 -11.84 15.85 -1.68
C GLN A 36 -13.28 15.51 -2.15
N ASP A 37 -13.58 15.64 -3.43
CA ASP A 37 -14.89 15.48 -4.05
C ASP A 37 -15.27 14.01 -4.31
N GLU A 38 -14.28 13.13 -4.55
CA GLU A 38 -14.55 11.73 -4.90
C GLU A 38 -14.94 10.91 -3.69
N ARG A 39 -14.24 11.10 -2.56
CA ARG A 39 -14.59 10.53 -1.25
C ARG A 39 -15.94 11.06 -0.74
N ARG A 40 -16.34 12.28 -1.14
CA ARG A 40 -17.68 12.81 -0.82
C ARG A 40 -18.77 12.07 -1.56
N MET A 41 -18.56 11.61 -2.79
CA MET A 41 -19.63 10.98 -3.58
C MET A 41 -20.11 9.66 -2.98
N GLN A 42 -19.22 8.76 -2.60
CA GLN A 42 -19.61 7.46 -2.03
C GLN A 42 -20.30 7.62 -0.67
N VAL A 43 -19.78 8.52 0.17
CA VAL A 43 -20.40 8.85 1.46
C VAL A 43 -21.77 9.48 1.22
N ARG A 44 -21.93 10.36 0.22
CA ARG A 44 -23.24 10.90 -0.19
C ARG A 44 -24.19 9.79 -0.68
N ALA A 45 -23.70 8.84 -1.47
CA ALA A 45 -24.50 7.70 -1.96
C ALA A 45 -24.96 6.78 -0.83
N TYR A 46 -24.05 6.47 0.11
CA TYR A 46 -24.39 5.70 1.31
C TYR A 46 -25.38 6.46 2.21
N ASN A 47 -25.15 7.75 2.47
CA ASN A 47 -26.05 8.56 3.29
C ASN A 47 -27.45 8.69 2.65
N TYR A 48 -27.51 8.81 1.33
CA TYR A 48 -28.77 8.77 0.58
C TYR A 48 -29.49 7.43 0.78
N TRP A 49 -28.78 6.31 0.62
CA TRP A 49 -29.32 4.97 0.82
C TRP A 49 -29.80 4.73 2.28
N ALA A 50 -28.95 5.07 3.26
CA ALA A 50 -29.26 4.92 4.68
C ALA A 50 -30.45 5.79 5.09
N GLY A 51 -30.60 6.98 4.49
CA GLY A 51 -31.75 7.86 4.70
C GLY A 51 -33.07 7.28 4.17
N LEU A 52 -33.02 6.31 3.25
CA LEU A 52 -34.20 5.65 2.68
C LEU A 52 -34.56 4.32 3.38
N LEU A 53 -33.73 3.84 4.31
CA LEU A 53 -33.89 2.54 4.95
C LEU A 53 -35.16 2.46 5.82
N GLY A 54 -35.46 3.52 6.59
CA GLY A 54 -36.66 3.59 7.44
C GLY A 54 -36.76 2.39 8.39
N GLU A 55 -37.89 1.67 8.33
CA GLU A 55 -38.16 0.44 9.12
C GLU A 55 -37.90 -0.86 8.32
N HIS A 56 -37.44 -0.76 7.07
CA HIS A 56 -37.24 -1.92 6.19
C HIS A 56 -35.83 -2.51 6.33
N SER A 57 -35.68 -3.80 5.99
CA SER A 57 -34.35 -4.43 5.91
C SER A 57 -33.51 -3.87 4.76
N PHE A 58 -34.18 -3.42 3.70
CA PHE A 58 -33.57 -2.71 2.56
C PHE A 58 -34.45 -1.54 2.14
N PRO A 59 -33.87 -0.44 1.63
CA PRO A 59 -34.64 0.68 1.11
C PRO A 59 -35.48 0.29 -0.10
N LEU A 60 -36.65 0.92 -0.24
CA LEU A 60 -37.53 0.74 -1.39
C LEU A 60 -36.95 1.44 -2.63
N VAL A 61 -37.00 0.77 -3.78
CA VAL A 61 -36.50 1.30 -5.07
C VAL A 61 -37.44 2.34 -5.71
N THR A 62 -38.69 2.44 -5.26
CA THR A 62 -39.74 3.31 -5.83
C THR A 62 -39.29 4.75 -6.13
N PRO A 63 -38.52 5.44 -5.27
CA PRO A 63 -38.04 6.80 -5.55
C PRO A 63 -37.15 6.87 -6.80
N LEU A 64 -36.24 5.91 -6.99
CA LEU A 64 -35.36 5.86 -8.14
C LEU A 64 -36.15 5.58 -9.43
N LEU A 65 -37.08 4.62 -9.39
CA LEU A 65 -37.95 4.32 -10.53
C LEU A 65 -38.89 5.47 -10.91
N SER A 66 -39.23 6.34 -9.96
CA SER A 66 -40.04 7.55 -10.20
C SER A 66 -39.27 8.69 -10.87
N GLY A 67 -37.96 8.52 -11.11
CA GLY A 67 -37.10 9.55 -11.70
C GLY A 67 -36.49 10.51 -10.68
N THR A 68 -36.60 10.22 -9.38
CA THR A 68 -36.00 11.03 -8.31
C THR A 68 -34.58 10.53 -8.03
N TYR A 69 -33.61 11.07 -8.76
CA TYR A 69 -32.20 10.72 -8.61
C TYR A 69 -31.44 11.78 -7.80
N PRO A 70 -30.38 11.37 -7.07
CA PRO A 70 -29.51 12.30 -6.37
C PRO A 70 -28.66 13.15 -7.34
N ASP A 71 -27.98 14.16 -6.81
CA ASP A 71 -27.14 15.12 -7.54
C ASP A 71 -25.96 14.50 -8.31
N PHE A 72 -25.59 13.25 -8.00
CA PHE A 72 -24.55 12.48 -8.70
C PHE A 72 -25.13 11.42 -9.66
N ALA A 73 -26.36 11.58 -10.12
CA ALA A 73 -27.06 10.65 -11.03
C ALA A 73 -26.23 10.24 -12.27
N ASP A 74 -25.41 11.14 -12.80
CA ASP A 74 -24.58 10.89 -13.99
C ASP A 74 -23.55 9.77 -13.80
N ASN A 75 -23.22 9.44 -12.55
CA ASN A 75 -22.25 8.43 -12.13
C ASN A 75 -22.93 7.19 -11.52
N LEU A 76 -24.25 7.05 -11.71
CA LEU A 76 -25.02 5.94 -11.18
C LEU A 76 -25.33 4.88 -12.23
N VAL A 77 -25.44 3.65 -11.78
CA VAL A 77 -26.08 2.55 -12.49
C VAL A 77 -27.09 1.88 -11.57
N LEU A 78 -28.23 1.50 -12.10
CA LEU A 78 -29.24 0.71 -11.40
C LEU A 78 -29.41 -0.62 -12.11
N LEU A 79 -29.01 -1.70 -11.43
CA LEU A 79 -29.14 -3.07 -11.89
C LEU A 79 -30.41 -3.68 -11.33
N HIS A 80 -31.06 -4.52 -12.14
CA HIS A 80 -32.32 -5.18 -11.84
C HIS A 80 -32.22 -6.69 -12.09
N PHE A 81 -32.63 -7.50 -11.11
CA PHE A 81 -32.34 -8.93 -11.03
C PHE A 81 -33.56 -9.85 -11.24
N ASP A 82 -34.55 -9.45 -12.03
CA ASP A 82 -35.80 -10.21 -12.25
C ASP A 82 -35.60 -11.59 -12.89
N GLU A 83 -34.67 -11.73 -13.84
CA GLU A 83 -34.49 -12.95 -14.65
C GLU A 83 -33.30 -13.81 -14.20
N GLY A 84 -32.76 -13.52 -13.02
CA GLY A 84 -31.61 -14.22 -12.46
C GLY A 84 -30.39 -13.32 -12.29
N ILE A 85 -29.34 -13.92 -11.76
CA ILE A 85 -28.17 -13.21 -11.26
C ILE A 85 -27.08 -13.07 -12.35
N GLU A 86 -27.12 -13.89 -13.40
CA GLU A 86 -26.05 -13.96 -14.41
C GLU A 86 -26.03 -12.78 -15.40
N ASP A 87 -27.19 -12.26 -15.82
CA ASP A 87 -27.29 -11.12 -16.76
C ASP A 87 -28.39 -10.13 -16.35
N PRO A 88 -28.14 -9.32 -15.30
CA PRO A 88 -29.10 -8.33 -14.82
C PRO A 88 -29.40 -7.26 -15.87
N ALA A 89 -30.64 -6.76 -15.84
CA ALA A 89 -31.05 -5.64 -16.67
C ALA A 89 -30.55 -4.32 -16.08
N ILE A 90 -30.18 -3.37 -16.94
CA ILE A 90 -29.79 -2.02 -16.53
C ILE A 90 -31.04 -1.15 -16.59
N ALA A 91 -31.62 -0.85 -15.43
CA ALA A 91 -32.81 -0.02 -15.31
C ALA A 91 -32.49 1.48 -15.45
N PHE A 92 -31.30 1.90 -15.04
CA PHE A 92 -30.82 3.26 -15.19
C PHE A 92 -29.30 3.26 -15.37
N LEU A 93 -28.81 4.13 -16.26
CA LEU A 93 -27.39 4.37 -16.48
C LEU A 93 -27.16 5.88 -16.63
N GLY A 94 -26.29 6.41 -15.78
CA GLY A 94 -25.90 7.82 -15.80
C GLY A 94 -25.10 8.18 -17.05
N ALA A 95 -25.21 9.44 -17.48
CA ALA A 95 -24.63 9.90 -18.74
C ALA A 95 -23.10 9.76 -18.78
N ARG A 96 -22.40 10.08 -17.68
CA ARG A 96 -20.93 9.97 -17.64
C ARG A 96 -20.46 8.53 -17.71
N LEU A 97 -21.17 7.60 -17.06
CA LEU A 97 -20.83 6.18 -17.14
C LEU A 97 -21.11 5.61 -18.54
N ALA A 98 -22.20 6.04 -19.17
CA ALA A 98 -22.49 5.68 -20.55
C ALA A 98 -21.41 6.17 -21.53
N ASP A 99 -20.93 7.39 -21.33
CA ASP A 99 -19.84 7.98 -22.14
C ASP A 99 -18.52 7.20 -21.98
N GLU A 100 -18.16 6.77 -20.76
CA GLU A 100 -16.95 5.97 -20.53
C GLU A 100 -17.00 4.62 -21.22
N CYS A 101 -18.17 3.97 -21.25
CA CYS A 101 -18.33 2.70 -21.94
C CYS A 101 -18.15 2.83 -23.47
N GLY A 102 -18.15 4.05 -24.02
CA GLY A 102 -17.83 4.32 -25.42
C GLY A 102 -18.85 3.74 -26.41
N THR A 103 -20.07 3.44 -25.96
CA THR A 103 -21.11 2.80 -26.78
C THR A 103 -22.10 3.83 -27.34
N GLU A 104 -22.27 3.85 -28.66
CA GLU A 104 -23.31 4.66 -29.34
C GLU A 104 -24.75 4.11 -29.16
N SER A 105 -24.88 2.94 -28.53
CA SER A 105 -26.15 2.23 -28.35
C SER A 105 -26.56 2.20 -26.87
N SER A 106 -27.88 2.20 -26.62
CA SER A 106 -28.41 2.12 -25.26
C SER A 106 -28.14 0.72 -24.68
N ILE A 107 -27.30 0.68 -23.65
CA ILE A 107 -27.01 -0.54 -22.90
C ILE A 107 -28.23 -0.86 -22.03
N THR A 108 -28.88 -1.99 -22.30
CA THR A 108 -30.10 -2.45 -21.59
C THR A 108 -29.84 -3.65 -20.68
N ARG A 109 -28.74 -4.37 -20.93
CA ARG A 109 -28.32 -5.57 -20.20
C ARG A 109 -26.84 -5.51 -19.93
N LEU A 110 -26.42 -6.16 -18.85
CA LEU A 110 -25.01 -6.22 -18.47
C LEU A 110 -24.15 -6.95 -19.52
N SER A 111 -24.70 -7.95 -20.22
CA SER A 111 -24.04 -8.65 -21.32
C SER A 111 -23.68 -7.77 -22.52
N GLN A 112 -24.31 -6.59 -22.66
CA GLN A 112 -24.02 -5.62 -23.71
C GLN A 112 -22.87 -4.67 -23.35
N VAL A 113 -22.41 -4.71 -22.09
CA VAL A 113 -21.31 -3.88 -21.60
C VAL A 113 -19.99 -4.37 -22.21
N PRO A 114 -19.19 -3.48 -22.82
CA PRO A 114 -17.87 -3.85 -23.33
C PRO A 114 -16.96 -4.39 -22.22
N GLY A 115 -16.23 -5.47 -22.52
CA GLY A 115 -15.19 -5.96 -21.62
C GLY A 115 -14.10 -4.90 -21.42
N ARG A 116 -13.58 -4.79 -20.18
CA ARG A 116 -12.63 -3.74 -19.76
C ARG A 116 -13.22 -2.31 -19.79
N SER A 117 -14.49 -2.19 -19.44
CA SER A 117 -15.16 -0.93 -19.05
C SER A 117 -15.37 -0.90 -17.53
N LEU A 118 -15.75 0.26 -16.98
CA LEU A 118 -16.08 0.38 -15.56
C LEU A 118 -17.25 -0.52 -15.15
N LEU A 119 -18.30 -0.55 -15.97
CA LEU A 119 -19.50 -1.37 -15.71
C LEU A 119 -19.16 -2.88 -15.67
N SER A 120 -18.20 -3.33 -16.48
CA SER A 120 -17.74 -4.72 -16.47
C SER A 120 -17.05 -5.12 -15.16
N ARG A 121 -16.63 -4.19 -14.32
CA ARG A 121 -15.99 -4.50 -13.03
C ARG A 121 -16.97 -4.60 -11.88
N ILE A 122 -18.09 -3.90 -11.98
CA ILE A 122 -19.21 -4.04 -11.03
C ILE A 122 -19.68 -5.49 -10.95
N THR A 123 -19.56 -6.21 -12.07
CA THR A 123 -20.02 -7.58 -12.21
C THR A 123 -19.36 -8.54 -11.24
N ASP A 124 -18.11 -8.24 -10.90
CA ASP A 124 -17.32 -9.04 -9.98
C ASP A 124 -17.80 -8.88 -8.52
N HIS A 125 -18.48 -7.79 -8.21
CA HIS A 125 -18.82 -7.40 -6.84
C HIS A 125 -20.30 -7.57 -6.48
N TYR A 126 -21.25 -7.49 -7.43
CA TYR A 126 -22.68 -7.59 -7.07
C TYR A 126 -23.06 -8.97 -6.49
N MET A 127 -22.34 -10.04 -6.87
CA MET A 127 -22.52 -11.38 -6.29
C MET A 127 -22.26 -11.39 -4.79
N GLN A 128 -21.27 -10.61 -4.35
CA GLN A 128 -20.91 -10.48 -2.94
C GLN A 128 -21.99 -9.73 -2.15
N ILE A 129 -22.69 -8.77 -2.77
CA ILE A 129 -23.83 -8.10 -2.14
C ILE A 129 -24.99 -9.05 -1.92
N ILE A 130 -25.32 -9.87 -2.92
CA ILE A 130 -26.41 -10.84 -2.80
C ILE A 130 -26.08 -11.85 -1.70
N ALA A 131 -24.81 -12.26 -1.57
CA ALA A 131 -24.36 -13.17 -0.53
C ALA A 131 -24.37 -12.55 0.87
N ASN A 132 -23.84 -11.33 1.02
CA ASN A 132 -23.63 -10.68 2.32
C ASN A 132 -24.79 -9.81 2.78
N GLN A 133 -25.73 -9.51 1.88
CA GLN A 133 -26.90 -8.67 2.14
C GLN A 133 -26.55 -7.29 2.69
N ALA A 134 -25.43 -6.71 2.24
CA ALA A 134 -24.91 -5.45 2.74
C ALA A 134 -24.34 -4.58 1.61
N PRO A 135 -24.28 -3.25 1.77
CA PRO A 135 -23.51 -2.36 0.91
C PRO A 135 -22.04 -2.78 0.80
N ILE A 136 -21.47 -2.70 -0.40
CA ILE A 136 -20.06 -3.01 -0.66
C ILE A 136 -19.41 -1.84 -1.38
N GLY A 137 -18.37 -1.28 -0.75
CA GLY A 137 -17.41 -0.39 -1.42
C GLY A 137 -16.35 -1.20 -2.14
N PHE A 138 -15.83 -0.67 -3.24
CA PHE A 138 -14.73 -1.28 -3.98
C PHE A 138 -13.89 -0.19 -4.64
N GLU A 139 -12.59 -0.43 -4.71
CA GLU A 139 -11.64 0.42 -5.42
C GLU A 139 -10.62 -0.43 -6.17
N ALA A 140 -10.29 -0.03 -7.40
CA ALA A 140 -9.27 -0.70 -8.16
C ALA A 140 -8.72 0.21 -9.26
N GLU A 141 -7.62 -0.25 -9.86
CA GLU A 141 -7.07 0.29 -11.08
C GLU A 141 -7.19 -0.71 -12.21
N PHE A 142 -7.45 -0.24 -13.42
CA PHE A 142 -7.40 -1.06 -14.62
C PHE A 142 -7.04 -0.21 -15.83
N VAL A 143 -6.51 -0.87 -16.85
CA VAL A 143 -6.30 -0.25 -18.16
C VAL A 143 -7.57 -0.43 -18.98
N ASN A 144 -8.18 0.69 -19.39
CA ASN A 144 -9.40 0.66 -20.20
C ASN A 144 -9.12 0.24 -21.66
N HIS A 145 -10.18 0.11 -22.45
CA HIS A 145 -10.04 -0.26 -23.87
C HIS A 145 -9.34 0.81 -24.73
N PHE A 146 -9.17 2.03 -24.22
CA PHE A 146 -8.39 3.10 -24.84
C PHE A 146 -6.90 3.10 -24.41
N GLY A 147 -6.47 2.12 -23.61
CA GLY A 147 -5.09 2.02 -23.13
C GLY A 147 -4.75 2.98 -21.98
N ARG A 148 -5.74 3.66 -21.39
CA ARG A 148 -5.54 4.59 -20.28
C ARG A 148 -5.68 3.87 -18.95
N THR A 149 -4.79 4.19 -18.01
CA THR A 149 -4.91 3.73 -16.64
C THR A 149 -6.03 4.48 -15.95
N ILE A 150 -7.09 3.77 -15.60
CA ILE A 150 -8.23 4.28 -14.86
C ILE A 150 -8.13 3.79 -13.41
N LEU A 151 -8.14 4.74 -12.47
CA LEU A 151 -8.45 4.45 -11.07
C LEU A 151 -9.92 4.75 -10.85
N TYR A 152 -10.65 3.79 -10.32
CA TYR A 152 -12.06 3.96 -10.03
C TYR A 152 -12.40 3.53 -8.62
N ARG A 153 -13.43 4.19 -8.09
CA ARG A 153 -14.00 3.91 -6.79
C ARG A 153 -15.50 3.82 -6.91
N GLY A 154 -16.07 2.74 -6.40
CA GLY A 154 -17.50 2.52 -6.42
C GLY A 154 -18.05 2.09 -5.08
N ILE A 155 -19.35 2.28 -4.91
CA ILE A 155 -20.14 1.62 -3.87
C ILE A 155 -21.38 1.02 -4.52
N LEU A 156 -21.67 -0.23 -4.19
CA LEU A 156 -22.88 -0.91 -4.59
C LEU A 156 -23.80 -1.01 -3.37
N LEU A 157 -25.08 -0.68 -3.59
CA LEU A 157 -26.08 -0.47 -2.55
C LEU A 157 -27.32 -1.32 -2.87
N PRO A 158 -27.72 -2.26 -2.00
CA PRO A 158 -28.86 -3.14 -2.25
C PRO A 158 -30.20 -2.42 -2.04
N PHE A 159 -31.12 -2.59 -2.98
CA PHE A 159 -32.49 -2.07 -2.93
C PHE A 159 -33.49 -3.22 -3.10
N SER A 160 -34.69 -2.98 -2.58
CA SER A 160 -35.79 -3.94 -2.65
C SER A 160 -37.04 -3.31 -3.25
N SER A 161 -37.86 -4.12 -3.94
CA SER A 161 -39.19 -3.70 -4.35
C SER A 161 -40.22 -3.79 -3.21
N ASP A 162 -40.02 -4.72 -2.27
CA ASP A 162 -40.95 -5.06 -1.18
C ASP A 162 -40.37 -4.83 0.24
N GLY A 163 -39.10 -4.46 0.33
CA GLY A 163 -38.37 -4.22 1.58
C GLY A 163 -37.77 -5.49 2.21
N THR A 164 -37.89 -6.66 1.57
CA THR A 164 -37.48 -7.96 2.13
C THR A 164 -36.39 -8.67 1.34
N ARG A 165 -36.39 -8.58 0.01
CA ARG A 165 -35.41 -9.23 -0.87
C ARG A 165 -34.70 -8.24 -1.78
N ILE A 166 -33.44 -8.51 -2.09
CA ILE A 166 -32.65 -7.66 -2.97
C ILE A 166 -33.05 -7.96 -4.41
N ASP A 167 -33.78 -7.02 -5.02
CA ASP A 167 -34.22 -7.11 -6.42
C ASP A 167 -33.45 -6.11 -7.30
N TYR A 168 -32.89 -5.07 -6.67
CA TYR A 168 -32.16 -4.00 -7.33
C TYR A 168 -30.83 -3.73 -6.63
N ILE A 169 -29.82 -3.35 -7.41
CA ILE A 169 -28.55 -2.85 -6.86
C ILE A 169 -28.22 -1.53 -7.54
N MET A 170 -28.04 -0.49 -6.74
CA MET A 170 -27.55 0.80 -7.22
C MET A 170 -26.04 0.85 -7.05
N GLY A 171 -25.31 1.04 -8.15
CA GLY A 171 -23.88 1.32 -8.14
C GLY A 171 -23.62 2.80 -8.33
N ALA A 172 -22.84 3.41 -7.46
CA ALA A 172 -22.30 4.75 -7.65
C ALA A 172 -20.80 4.67 -7.87
N ILE A 173 -20.31 5.09 -9.04
CA ILE A 173 -18.90 4.94 -9.41
C ILE A 173 -18.32 6.25 -9.89
N ASN A 174 -17.16 6.59 -9.35
CA ASN A 174 -16.36 7.70 -9.84
C ASN A 174 -14.99 7.19 -10.29
N TRP A 175 -14.39 7.85 -11.27
CA TRP A 175 -13.12 7.43 -11.84
C TRP A 175 -12.27 8.62 -12.28
N LYS A 176 -10.96 8.37 -12.31
CA LYS A 176 -9.95 9.25 -12.87
C LYS A 176 -9.12 8.51 -13.89
N GLU A 177 -8.92 9.17 -15.01
CA GLU A 177 -7.94 8.77 -16.00
C GLU A 177 -6.59 9.36 -15.59
N LEU A 178 -5.63 8.50 -15.29
CA LEU A 178 -4.23 8.91 -15.25
C LEU A 178 -3.73 8.92 -16.70
N ALA A 179 -3.34 10.11 -17.18
CA ALA A 179 -2.69 10.22 -18.46
C ALA A 179 -1.38 9.41 -18.43
N ASP A 180 -1.13 8.68 -19.52
CA ASP A 180 0.10 7.93 -19.73
C ASP A 180 1.29 8.85 -19.45
N GLN A 181 2.28 8.39 -18.68
CA GLN A 181 3.50 9.15 -18.40
C GLN A 181 4.14 9.67 -19.69
N ALA A 182 3.98 8.95 -20.80
CA ALA A 182 4.40 9.36 -22.15
C ALA A 182 3.78 10.67 -22.65
N THR A 183 2.49 10.95 -22.40
CA THR A 183 1.87 12.23 -22.82
C THR A 183 2.28 13.37 -21.90
N THR A 184 2.52 13.07 -20.62
CA THR A 184 3.06 14.06 -19.67
C THR A 184 4.50 14.43 -20.04
N ASP A 185 5.31 13.46 -20.41
CA ASP A 185 6.68 13.68 -20.90
C ASP A 185 6.70 14.42 -22.23
N GLU A 186 5.79 14.10 -23.17
CA GLU A 186 5.67 14.83 -24.43
C GLU A 186 5.25 16.29 -24.22
N LEU A 187 4.29 16.56 -23.32
CA LEU A 187 3.87 17.91 -22.95
C LEU A 187 4.98 18.68 -22.20
N LEU A 188 5.70 18.01 -21.29
CA LEU A 188 6.85 18.60 -20.59
C LEU A 188 8.00 18.90 -21.57
N LEU A 189 8.21 18.05 -22.57
CA LEU A 189 9.17 18.25 -23.64
C LEU A 189 8.77 19.44 -24.53
N GLU A 190 7.49 19.58 -24.90
CA GLU A 190 6.98 20.74 -25.64
C GLU A 190 7.14 22.05 -24.85
N ILE A 191 6.84 22.03 -23.55
CA ILE A 191 7.03 23.20 -22.67
C ILE A 191 8.51 23.56 -22.56
N GLY A 192 9.39 22.58 -22.40
CA GLY A 192 10.84 22.78 -22.38
C GLY A 192 11.36 23.38 -23.70
N GLN A 193 10.89 22.87 -24.83
CA GLN A 193 11.23 23.40 -26.16
C GLN A 193 10.71 24.82 -26.37
N ALA A 194 9.52 25.16 -25.86
CA ALA A 194 8.96 26.51 -25.96
C ALA A 194 9.72 27.53 -25.09
N LEU A 195 10.20 27.11 -23.91
CA LEU A 195 11.02 27.92 -23.02
C LEU A 195 12.43 28.17 -23.59
N ASP A 196 13.05 27.16 -24.22
CA ASP A 196 14.36 27.29 -24.87
C ASP A 196 14.32 28.08 -26.19
N SER A 197 13.16 28.10 -26.86
CA SER A 197 12.97 28.80 -28.14
C SER A 197 12.66 30.30 -27.98
N ALA A 198 12.44 30.80 -26.76
CA ALA A 198 12.16 32.21 -26.52
C ALA A 198 13.48 33.01 -26.37
N PRO A 199 13.87 33.87 -27.32
CA PRO A 199 15.08 34.67 -27.18
C PRO A 199 14.88 35.69 -26.05
N ILE A 200 15.67 35.57 -24.99
CA ILE A 200 15.79 36.56 -23.91
C ILE A 200 16.26 37.88 -24.53
N LYS A 201 15.33 38.79 -24.85
CA LYS A 201 15.65 40.18 -25.15
C LYS A 201 16.04 40.87 -23.86
N SER A 202 17.34 40.92 -23.58
CA SER A 202 17.94 41.73 -22.54
C SER A 202 17.70 43.21 -22.82
N GLN A 203 16.64 43.78 -22.23
CA GLN A 203 16.49 45.23 -22.17
C GLN A 203 17.40 45.80 -21.07
N PRO A 204 18.09 46.92 -21.32
CA PRO A 204 19.02 47.52 -20.37
C PRO A 204 18.26 48.10 -19.18
N ARG A 205 18.71 47.75 -17.96
CA ARG A 205 18.24 48.33 -16.70
C ARG A 205 18.45 49.84 -16.70
N ARG A 206 17.37 50.62 -16.67
CA ARG A 206 17.40 52.04 -16.26
C ARG A 206 17.37 52.12 -14.73
N PRO A 207 18.18 52.97 -14.10
CA PRO A 207 18.02 53.29 -12.69
C PRO A 207 17.02 54.44 -12.52
N LEU A 208 16.09 54.33 -11.58
CA LEU A 208 15.51 55.51 -10.92
C LEU A 208 14.84 55.10 -9.60
N ILE A 209 15.40 55.58 -8.50
CA ILE A 209 14.66 55.82 -7.26
C ILE A 209 14.00 57.19 -7.46
N GLU A 210 12.70 57.31 -7.26
CA GLU A 210 12.12 58.15 -6.20
C GLU A 210 10.58 58.03 -6.11
N PRO A 211 10.01 58.30 -4.92
CA PRO A 211 8.75 57.74 -4.44
C PRO A 211 7.57 58.67 -4.74
N THR A 212 6.42 58.08 -5.01
CA THR A 212 5.14 58.78 -4.89
C THR A 212 4.08 57.80 -4.41
N ASP A 213 3.59 58.09 -3.21
CA ASP A 213 2.34 57.64 -2.61
C ASP A 213 1.19 57.65 -3.62
N ALA A 214 0.55 56.50 -3.85
CA ALA A 214 -0.83 56.47 -4.36
C ALA A 214 -1.48 55.06 -4.38
N TRP A 215 -1.03 54.06 -3.61
CA TRP A 215 -1.78 52.79 -3.46
C TRP A 215 -1.67 52.27 -2.02
N ALA A 216 -2.03 53.13 -1.08
CA ALA A 216 -2.37 52.78 0.29
C ALA A 216 -3.74 53.40 0.58
N ASP A 217 -4.79 52.75 0.10
CA ASP A 217 -6.15 52.90 0.61
C ASP A 217 -6.74 51.50 0.72
N GLY A 218 -6.42 50.86 1.85
CA GLY A 218 -7.22 49.76 2.34
C GLY A 218 -8.50 50.34 2.95
N PRO A 219 -9.68 49.74 2.74
CA PRO A 219 -10.82 50.05 3.58
C PRO A 219 -10.54 49.53 4.99
N THR A 220 -10.20 50.44 5.89
CA THR A 220 -10.05 50.19 7.32
C THR A 220 -11.42 49.93 7.94
N SER A 221 -11.45 48.90 8.79
CA SER A 221 -12.27 48.76 10.00
C SER A 221 -13.80 48.72 9.85
N LEU A 222 -14.32 47.49 9.78
CA LEU A 222 -15.50 47.10 10.53
C LEU A 222 -15.09 45.99 11.51
N ASP A 223 -15.07 46.36 12.79
CA ASP A 223 -15.17 45.56 14.02
C ASP A 223 -14.55 44.15 14.04
N ALA A 224 -13.33 44.08 14.57
CA ALA A 224 -12.57 42.85 14.84
C ALA A 224 -12.95 42.16 16.17
N ASP A 225 -14.18 42.32 16.67
CA ASP A 225 -14.65 41.70 17.93
C ASP A 225 -16.02 40.99 17.78
N ILE A 226 -16.47 40.70 16.56
CA ILE A 226 -17.74 39.97 16.30
C ILE A 226 -17.55 38.89 15.22
N PHE A 227 -16.50 38.10 15.34
CA PHE A 227 -16.48 36.76 14.77
C PHE A 227 -16.24 35.78 15.91
N PRO A 228 -17.16 34.84 16.19
CA PRO A 228 -16.86 33.79 17.15
C PRO A 228 -15.66 33.02 16.61
N GLU A 229 -14.65 32.84 17.46
CA GLU A 229 -13.58 31.88 17.19
C GLU A 229 -14.21 30.57 16.70
N PRO A 230 -13.64 29.86 15.71
CA PRO A 230 -13.97 28.47 15.54
C PRO A 230 -13.48 27.77 16.81
N ALA A 231 -14.37 27.70 17.81
CA ALA A 231 -14.40 26.61 18.73
C ALA A 231 -14.54 25.38 17.84
N PHE A 232 -13.41 24.74 17.54
CA PHE A 232 -13.40 23.30 17.44
C PHE A 232 -13.88 22.82 18.80
N GLY A 233 -15.21 22.77 18.94
CA GLY A 233 -15.84 21.91 19.90
C GLY A 233 -15.21 20.56 19.67
N LEU A 234 -14.39 20.16 20.63
CA LEU A 234 -14.35 18.80 21.09
C LEU A 234 -15.79 18.45 21.53
N ASP A 235 -16.71 18.36 20.58
CA ASP A 235 -17.97 17.69 20.77
C ASP A 235 -17.66 16.22 20.55
N ASP A 236 -17.35 15.63 21.70
CA ASP A 236 -17.28 14.25 22.13
C ASP A 236 -18.54 13.41 21.76
N ASP A 237 -19.21 13.72 20.65
CA ASP A 237 -20.36 12.97 20.11
C ASP A 237 -19.98 12.13 18.89
N ILE A 238 -18.69 11.82 18.73
CA ILE A 238 -18.35 10.45 18.33
C ILE A 238 -18.69 9.64 19.56
N LEU A 239 -19.79 8.87 19.50
CA LEU A 239 -20.00 7.74 20.40
C LEU A 239 -18.62 7.13 20.63
N PRO A 240 -18.11 7.09 21.89
CA PRO A 240 -16.95 6.28 22.14
C PRO A 240 -17.27 4.94 21.49
N LEU A 241 -16.37 4.42 20.63
CA LEU A 241 -16.26 2.96 20.56
C LEU A 241 -16.42 2.54 22.02
N PRO A 242 -17.33 1.62 22.38
CA PRO A 242 -17.39 1.18 23.75
C PRO A 242 -15.94 0.92 24.10
N ALA A 243 -15.37 1.75 24.99
CA ALA A 243 -14.18 1.40 25.68
C ALA A 243 -14.70 0.19 26.42
N GLY A 244 -14.54 -0.97 25.75
CA GLY A 244 -14.90 -2.25 26.31
C GLY A 244 -14.29 -2.16 27.68
N ALA A 245 -15.16 -2.25 28.70
CA ALA A 245 -14.75 -2.41 30.08
C ALA A 245 -13.44 -3.21 30.06
N PRO A 246 -12.34 -2.68 30.64
CA PRO A 246 -10.96 -3.07 30.31
C PRO A 246 -10.98 -4.53 29.93
N ALA A 247 -10.94 -4.83 28.62
CA ALA A 247 -11.18 -6.19 28.18
C ALA A 247 -10.19 -7.02 28.97
N ASP A 248 -10.71 -7.92 29.83
CA ASP A 248 -9.89 -8.65 30.78
C ASP A 248 -8.63 -9.07 30.03
N GLU A 249 -7.45 -8.68 30.55
CA GLU A 249 -6.19 -9.00 29.87
C GLU A 249 -6.25 -10.48 29.53
N PRO A 250 -6.11 -10.87 28.25
CA PRO A 250 -6.34 -12.24 27.85
C PRO A 250 -5.52 -13.17 28.76
N GLU A 251 -6.20 -14.02 29.52
CA GLU A 251 -5.53 -14.84 30.53
C GLU A 251 -4.82 -16.03 29.88
N ALA A 252 -5.36 -16.54 28.76
CA ALA A 252 -4.84 -17.69 28.04
C ALA A 252 -4.19 -17.32 26.69
N LEU A 253 -3.22 -18.11 26.25
CA LEU A 253 -2.50 -17.91 24.99
C LEU A 253 -3.43 -17.95 23.76
N ALA A 254 -4.45 -18.82 23.79
CA ALA A 254 -5.46 -18.90 22.74
C ALA A 254 -6.28 -17.61 22.59
N ASP A 255 -6.57 -16.90 23.69
CA ASP A 255 -7.31 -15.63 23.66
C ASP A 255 -6.47 -14.51 23.07
N TRP A 256 -5.16 -14.50 23.36
CA TRP A 256 -4.20 -13.61 22.69
C TRP A 256 -4.16 -13.84 21.18
N LEU A 257 -4.13 -15.10 20.74
CA LEU A 257 -4.16 -15.46 19.33
C LEU A 257 -5.48 -15.06 18.66
N ALA A 258 -6.61 -15.32 19.30
CA ALA A 258 -7.93 -14.95 18.79
C ALA A 258 -8.05 -13.43 18.63
N SER A 259 -7.60 -12.68 19.63
CA SER A 259 -7.58 -11.21 19.57
C SER A 259 -6.65 -10.68 18.48
N ALA A 260 -5.47 -11.28 18.31
CA ALA A 260 -4.56 -10.91 17.22
C ALA A 260 -5.17 -11.18 15.84
N ARG A 261 -5.88 -12.32 15.68
CA ARG A 261 -6.57 -12.68 14.43
C ARG A 261 -7.73 -11.75 14.12
N GLU A 262 -8.50 -11.33 15.13
CA GLU A 262 -9.58 -10.36 14.94
C GLU A 262 -9.04 -9.02 14.43
N LEU A 263 -7.97 -8.50 15.05
CA LEU A 263 -7.31 -7.28 14.58
C LEU A 263 -6.68 -7.44 13.19
N ALA A 264 -6.12 -8.61 12.87
CA ALA A 264 -5.61 -8.91 11.54
C ALA A 264 -6.73 -8.96 10.49
N LEU A 265 -7.90 -9.51 10.84
CA LEU A 265 -9.07 -9.55 9.98
C LEU A 265 -9.63 -8.14 9.74
N VAL A 266 -9.74 -7.32 10.78
CA VAL A 266 -10.11 -5.90 10.67
C VAL A 266 -9.11 -5.15 9.78
N ALA A 267 -7.80 -5.38 9.95
CA ALA A 267 -6.78 -4.79 9.11
C ALA A 267 -6.89 -5.24 7.63
N ASN A 268 -7.42 -6.44 7.38
CA ASN A 268 -7.61 -6.99 6.04
C ASN A 268 -8.93 -6.55 5.37
N SER A 269 -9.99 -6.27 6.15
CA SER A 269 -11.30 -5.83 5.65
C SER A 269 -11.46 -4.31 5.53
N SER A 270 -10.51 -3.53 6.05
CA SER A 270 -10.57 -2.07 6.09
C SER A 270 -9.88 -1.44 4.88
N GLU A 271 -10.61 -1.24 3.78
CA GLU A 271 -10.06 -0.77 2.49
C GLU A 271 -9.64 0.71 2.42
N ASP A 272 -9.81 1.59 3.43
CA ASP A 272 -9.50 3.03 3.18
C ASP A 272 -9.06 3.91 4.36
N ARG A 273 -8.75 3.30 5.51
CA ARG A 273 -8.12 3.94 6.68
C ARG A 273 -7.78 2.78 7.62
N THR A 274 -6.54 2.35 7.75
CA THR A 274 -5.58 3.06 8.58
C THR A 274 -4.28 2.23 8.66
N ARG A 275 -3.13 2.86 8.42
CA ARG A 275 -1.85 2.27 8.87
C ARG A 275 -1.90 1.92 10.37
N SER A 276 -2.75 2.59 11.15
CA SER A 276 -3.00 2.28 12.56
C SER A 276 -3.70 0.93 12.80
N ALA A 277 -4.66 0.47 11.99
CA ALA A 277 -5.25 -0.86 12.16
C ALA A 277 -4.22 -1.96 11.88
N LEU A 278 -3.40 -1.78 10.83
CA LEU A 278 -2.28 -2.69 10.57
C LEU A 278 -1.25 -2.68 11.70
N TYR A 279 -0.89 -1.50 12.22
CA TYR A 279 0.06 -1.39 13.33
C TYR A 279 -0.51 -1.93 14.64
N ALA A 280 -1.82 -1.81 14.86
CA ALA A 280 -2.50 -2.44 15.98
C ALA A 280 -2.49 -3.97 15.86
N ALA A 281 -2.70 -4.52 14.65
CA ALA A 281 -2.60 -5.96 14.40
C ALA A 281 -1.18 -6.48 14.59
N ILE A 282 -0.16 -5.79 14.04
CA ILE A 282 1.26 -6.14 14.24
C ILE A 282 1.64 -6.00 15.72
N GLY A 283 1.14 -4.96 16.40
CA GLY A 283 1.33 -4.76 17.84
C GLY A 283 0.74 -5.91 18.66
N ARG A 284 -0.50 -6.32 18.38
CA ARG A 284 -1.13 -7.45 19.07
C ARG A 284 -0.43 -8.78 18.75
N ALA A 285 0.10 -8.95 17.54
CA ALA A 285 0.94 -10.10 17.21
C ALA A 285 2.23 -10.15 18.05
N TRP A 286 2.79 -8.99 18.42
CA TRP A 286 3.91 -8.91 19.37
C TRP A 286 3.50 -9.28 20.80
N ASP A 287 2.35 -8.81 21.25
CA ASP A 287 1.83 -9.18 22.56
C ASP A 287 1.61 -10.69 22.68
N PHE A 288 1.04 -11.30 21.63
CA PHE A 288 0.95 -12.76 21.50
C PHE A 288 2.32 -13.43 21.49
N ALA A 289 3.32 -12.88 20.78
CA ALA A 289 4.69 -13.41 20.79
C ALA A 289 5.34 -13.39 22.18
N LEU A 290 5.03 -12.38 23.00
CA LEU A 290 5.49 -12.27 24.39
C LEU A 290 4.76 -13.26 25.31
N ALA A 291 3.46 -13.46 25.11
CA ALA A 291 2.70 -14.48 25.83
C ALA A 291 3.19 -15.90 25.48
N ALA A 292 3.41 -16.20 24.19
CA ALA A 292 3.93 -17.48 23.71
C ALA A 292 5.31 -17.83 24.28
N GLN A 293 6.14 -16.82 24.57
CA GLN A 293 7.44 -17.03 25.22
C GLN A 293 7.31 -17.47 26.69
N ALA A 294 6.22 -17.10 27.38
CA ALA A 294 5.95 -17.53 28.74
C ALA A 294 5.38 -18.97 28.79
N GLU A 295 4.70 -19.40 27.73
CA GLU A 295 3.99 -20.68 27.64
C GLU A 295 4.39 -21.48 26.38
N PRO A 296 5.62 -22.04 26.35
CA PRO A 296 6.16 -22.68 25.15
C PRO A 296 5.47 -24.01 24.79
N GLU A 297 4.89 -24.72 25.77
CA GLU A 297 4.15 -25.97 25.53
C GLU A 297 2.84 -25.71 24.79
N GLU A 298 2.05 -24.75 25.27
CA GLU A 298 0.79 -24.34 24.63
C GLU A 298 1.01 -23.71 23.25
N PHE A 299 2.11 -22.96 23.08
CA PHE A 299 2.49 -22.45 21.78
C PHE A 299 2.83 -23.56 20.77
N ALA A 300 3.45 -24.65 21.21
CA ALA A 300 3.75 -25.79 20.36
C ALA A 300 2.48 -26.51 19.89
N GLU A 301 1.49 -26.68 20.78
CA GLU A 301 0.18 -27.24 20.43
C GLU A 301 -0.53 -26.39 19.35
N LEU A 302 -0.54 -25.06 19.52
CA LEU A 302 -1.11 -24.13 18.53
C LEU A 302 -0.41 -24.20 17.16
N LEU A 303 0.90 -24.46 17.14
CA LEU A 303 1.64 -24.64 15.89
C LEU A 303 1.28 -25.97 15.21
N GLU A 304 1.18 -27.06 15.98
CA GLU A 304 0.80 -28.38 15.45
C GLU A 304 -0.61 -28.36 14.85
N ASP A 305 -1.58 -27.73 15.53
CA ASP A 305 -2.96 -27.58 15.05
C ASP A 305 -3.04 -26.77 13.75
N ALA A 306 -2.15 -25.79 13.57
CA ALA A 306 -2.04 -25.00 12.36
C ALA A 306 -1.19 -25.66 11.25
N GLY A 307 -0.61 -26.84 11.50
CA GLY A 307 0.30 -27.51 10.57
C GLY A 307 1.62 -26.76 10.36
N LEU A 308 2.06 -25.98 11.34
CA LEU A 308 3.28 -25.17 11.31
C LEU A 308 4.38 -25.80 12.18
N THR A 309 5.64 -25.59 11.80
CA THR A 309 6.79 -26.03 12.58
C THR A 309 7.60 -24.84 13.07
N MET A 310 8.12 -24.93 14.30
CA MET A 310 9.00 -23.91 14.85
C MET A 310 10.29 -23.78 14.02
N GLN A 311 10.70 -22.53 13.75
CA GLN A 311 11.90 -22.24 12.96
C GLN A 311 12.94 -21.55 13.85
N GLU A 312 13.97 -22.28 14.28
CA GLU A 312 15.03 -21.71 15.14
C GLU A 312 15.75 -20.51 14.50
N ARG A 313 15.86 -20.50 13.16
CA ARG A 313 16.49 -19.40 12.41
C ARG A 313 15.56 -18.19 12.19
N ALA A 314 14.25 -18.35 12.40
CA ALA A 314 13.24 -17.33 12.15
C ALA A 314 12.05 -17.49 13.13
N PRO A 315 12.26 -17.25 14.44
CA PRO A 315 11.27 -17.57 15.48
C PRO A 315 9.98 -16.73 15.35
N MET A 316 10.04 -15.58 14.68
CA MET A 316 8.87 -14.71 14.48
C MET A 316 8.00 -15.13 13.28
N THR A 317 8.52 -15.94 12.35
CA THR A 317 7.75 -16.35 11.16
C THR A 317 6.54 -17.23 11.50
N PRO A 318 6.65 -18.25 12.37
CA PRO A 318 5.49 -19.04 12.80
C PRO A 318 4.41 -18.20 13.50
N VAL A 319 4.83 -17.22 14.33
CA VAL A 319 3.91 -16.30 15.02
C VAL A 319 3.07 -15.50 14.02
N VAL A 320 3.71 -14.88 13.03
CA VAL A 320 3.00 -14.09 12.01
C VAL A 320 2.06 -14.99 11.19
N LYS A 321 2.48 -16.21 10.84
CA LYS A 321 1.62 -17.15 10.12
C LYS A 321 0.39 -17.60 10.93
N LEU A 322 0.53 -17.76 12.23
CA LEU A 322 -0.60 -18.08 13.10
C LEU A 322 -1.63 -16.94 13.15
N VAL A 323 -1.16 -15.68 13.16
CA VAL A 323 -2.01 -14.49 13.31
C VAL A 323 -2.64 -14.05 11.98
N PHE A 324 -1.85 -13.94 10.91
CA PHE A 324 -2.30 -13.40 9.62
C PHE A 324 -2.72 -14.48 8.61
N GLY A 325 -2.44 -15.75 8.91
CA GLY A 325 -2.70 -16.88 8.03
C GLY A 325 -1.48 -17.32 7.23
N ALA A 326 -1.36 -18.62 7.00
CA ALA A 326 -0.24 -19.22 6.26
C ALA A 326 -0.27 -18.88 4.76
N ASP A 327 -1.47 -18.65 4.19
CA ASP A 327 -1.70 -18.32 2.79
C ASP A 327 -1.67 -16.81 2.50
N TYR A 328 -1.34 -16.00 3.51
CA TYR A 328 -1.19 -14.56 3.34
C TYR A 328 0.01 -14.22 2.46
N ASP A 329 0.04 -13.00 1.91
CA ASP A 329 1.12 -12.57 1.02
C ASP A 329 2.51 -12.77 1.64
N LYS A 330 3.38 -13.51 0.92
CA LYS A 330 4.70 -13.94 1.41
C LYS A 330 5.62 -12.76 1.71
N THR A 331 5.51 -11.68 0.94
CA THR A 331 6.30 -10.47 1.12
C THR A 331 5.90 -9.78 2.42
N ARG A 332 4.60 -9.59 2.63
CA ARG A 332 4.04 -8.99 3.86
C ARG A 332 4.36 -9.79 5.12
N LEU A 333 4.24 -11.13 5.06
CA LEU A 333 4.60 -12.00 6.18
C LEU A 333 6.07 -11.81 6.58
N THR A 334 6.96 -11.64 5.60
CA THR A 334 8.39 -11.40 5.83
C THR A 334 8.63 -10.02 6.44
N GLU A 335 7.91 -8.99 5.99
CA GLU A 335 7.96 -7.64 6.55
C GLU A 335 7.52 -7.62 8.01
N TYR A 336 6.39 -8.26 8.34
CA TYR A 336 5.87 -8.31 9.71
C TYR A 336 6.79 -9.10 10.64
N ALA A 337 7.34 -10.23 10.18
CA ALA A 337 8.31 -11.01 10.96
C ALA A 337 9.59 -10.21 11.23
N THR A 338 10.02 -9.38 10.28
CA THR A 338 11.16 -8.46 10.45
C THR A 338 10.85 -7.39 11.50
N ALA A 339 9.64 -6.83 11.49
CA ALA A 339 9.21 -5.85 12.50
C ALA A 339 9.16 -6.45 13.91
N LEU A 340 8.64 -7.67 14.09
CA LEU A 340 8.65 -8.36 15.39
C LEU A 340 10.07 -8.67 15.86
N THR A 341 10.98 -9.03 14.94
CA THR A 341 12.39 -9.26 15.25
C THR A 341 13.07 -7.99 15.74
N HIS A 342 12.74 -6.85 15.13
CA HIS A 342 13.21 -5.55 15.59
C HIS A 342 12.68 -5.20 16.99
N ALA A 343 11.39 -5.43 17.23
CA ALA A 343 10.76 -5.23 18.55
C ALA A 343 11.46 -6.04 19.64
N GLN A 344 11.76 -7.31 19.36
CA GLN A 344 12.51 -8.19 20.26
C GLN A 344 13.93 -7.66 20.53
N ARG A 345 14.61 -7.15 19.51
CA ARG A 345 15.98 -6.64 19.63
C ARG A 345 16.08 -5.40 20.52
N ILE A 346 15.15 -4.47 20.38
CA ILE A 346 15.14 -3.24 21.18
C ILE A 346 14.43 -3.41 22.52
N GLY A 347 13.80 -4.58 22.75
CA GLY A 347 13.20 -4.95 24.02
C GLY A 347 11.86 -4.28 24.30
N LEU A 348 11.01 -4.10 23.28
CA LEU A 348 9.68 -3.51 23.46
C LEU A 348 8.80 -4.39 24.35
N GLY A 349 8.08 -3.75 25.28
CA GLY A 349 7.07 -4.36 26.11
C GLY A 349 5.73 -4.59 25.39
N ARG A 350 4.78 -5.16 26.14
CA ARG A 350 3.41 -5.39 25.67
C ARG A 350 2.71 -4.05 25.38
N GLY A 351 1.98 -3.95 24.27
CA GLY A 351 1.24 -2.77 23.83
C GLY A 351 2.10 -1.67 23.19
N GLU A 352 3.43 -1.78 23.19
CA GLU A 352 4.32 -0.70 22.74
C GLU A 352 4.56 -0.68 21.22
N LEU A 353 4.54 -1.84 20.57
CA LEU A 353 4.96 -1.96 19.16
C LEU A 353 4.04 -1.18 18.20
N GLY A 354 2.73 -1.15 18.44
CA GLY A 354 1.79 -0.41 17.59
C GLY A 354 2.08 1.09 17.59
N ALA A 355 2.31 1.67 18.77
CA ALA A 355 2.69 3.07 18.93
C ALA A 355 4.06 3.35 18.32
N TYR A 356 5.04 2.47 18.57
CA TYR A 356 6.39 2.58 18.00
C TYR A 356 6.38 2.64 16.47
N LEU A 357 5.60 1.79 15.80
CA LEU A 357 5.45 1.79 14.35
C LEU A 357 4.79 3.07 13.81
N SER A 358 3.91 3.68 14.61
CA SER A 358 3.25 4.94 14.24
C SER A 358 4.17 6.16 14.37
N GLU A 359 5.08 6.15 15.32
CA GLU A 359 6.04 7.24 15.59
C GLU A 359 7.33 7.12 14.77
N ALA A 360 7.68 5.93 14.29
CA ALA A 360 8.87 5.70 13.50
C ALA A 360 8.86 6.47 12.16
N ALA A 361 9.97 7.14 11.85
CA ALA A 361 10.16 7.80 10.55
C ALA A 361 10.11 6.77 9.41
N GLY A 362 9.11 6.88 8.54
CA GLY A 362 8.85 5.90 7.47
C GLY A 362 8.03 4.68 7.89
N GLY A 363 7.50 4.66 9.12
CA GLY A 363 6.62 3.61 9.63
C GLY A 363 7.24 2.21 9.58
N LEU A 364 6.44 1.22 9.18
CA LEU A 364 6.88 -0.16 9.03
C LEU A 364 8.13 -0.31 8.13
N LYS A 365 8.19 0.39 6.98
CA LYS A 365 9.36 0.34 6.09
C LYS A 365 10.62 0.93 6.74
N GLY A 366 10.47 1.99 7.52
CA GLY A 366 11.57 2.58 8.29
C GLY A 366 12.18 1.59 9.29
N VAL A 367 11.32 0.88 10.02
CA VAL A 367 11.73 -0.16 10.97
C VAL A 367 12.43 -1.33 10.28
N ILE A 368 11.90 -1.79 9.14
CA ILE A 368 12.52 -2.86 8.33
C ILE A 368 13.93 -2.44 7.86
N ASN A 369 14.09 -1.21 7.38
CA ASN A 369 15.39 -0.71 6.94
C ASN A 369 16.38 -0.57 8.10
N ALA A 370 15.92 -0.12 9.28
CA ALA A 370 16.71 -0.11 10.50
C ALA A 370 17.19 -1.51 10.89
N GLU A 371 16.31 -2.52 10.89
CA GLU A 371 16.68 -3.89 11.23
C GLU A 371 17.66 -4.49 10.22
N ARG A 372 17.45 -4.24 8.91
CA ARG A 372 18.38 -4.67 7.85
C ARG A 372 19.77 -4.06 8.04
N ARG A 373 19.86 -2.78 8.42
CA ARG A 373 21.13 -2.11 8.71
C ARG A 373 21.82 -2.74 9.92
N LEU A 374 21.11 -2.94 11.03
CA LEU A 374 21.67 -3.56 12.23
C LEU A 374 22.16 -4.98 11.97
N ARG A 375 21.41 -5.79 11.23
CA ARG A 375 21.82 -7.15 10.84
C ARG A 375 23.08 -7.15 9.97
N ARG A 376 23.20 -6.19 9.04
CA ARG A 376 24.43 -6.01 8.23
C ARG A 376 25.63 -5.61 9.09
N GLU A 377 25.44 -4.69 10.03
CA GLU A 377 26.49 -4.30 10.96
C GLU A 377 26.93 -5.45 11.88
N GLU A 378 26.00 -6.25 12.37
CA GLU A 378 26.30 -7.44 13.18
C GLU A 378 27.00 -8.52 12.37
N ALA A 379 26.55 -8.78 11.14
CA ALA A 379 27.24 -9.69 10.23
C ALA A 379 28.66 -9.20 9.92
N GLY A 380 28.84 -7.90 9.69
CA GLY A 380 30.14 -7.26 9.51
C GLY A 380 31.04 -7.37 10.74
N LYS A 381 30.51 -7.10 11.94
CA LYS A 381 31.22 -7.24 13.22
C LYS A 381 31.56 -8.69 13.54
N ALA A 382 30.65 -9.63 13.26
CA ALA A 382 30.88 -11.07 13.42
C ALA A 382 31.96 -11.57 12.46
N LEU A 383 31.96 -11.07 11.21
CA LEU A 383 33.00 -11.37 10.23
C LEU A 383 34.35 -10.76 10.63
N ALA A 384 34.36 -9.52 11.15
CA ALA A 384 35.56 -8.88 11.69
C ALA A 384 36.11 -9.64 12.93
N LYS A 385 35.23 -10.18 13.78
CA LYS A 385 35.61 -10.97 14.96
C LYS A 385 36.19 -12.34 14.61
N ARG A 386 35.85 -12.90 13.45
CA ARG A 386 36.44 -14.14 12.90
C ARG A 386 37.88 -13.94 12.38
N GLY A 387 38.40 -12.71 12.41
CA GLY A 387 39.77 -12.37 12.05
C GLY A 387 39.96 -12.10 10.55
N PRO A 388 41.08 -11.47 10.16
CA PRO A 388 41.34 -11.07 8.77
C PRO A 388 41.40 -12.27 7.81
N GLU A 389 41.78 -13.44 8.30
CA GLU A 389 41.87 -14.68 7.51
C GLU A 389 40.49 -15.18 7.04
N ALA A 390 39.47 -15.10 7.91
CA ALA A 390 38.11 -15.51 7.58
C ALA A 390 37.45 -14.54 6.60
N LEU A 391 37.70 -13.24 6.76
CA LEU A 391 37.29 -12.22 5.79
C LEU A 391 37.96 -12.47 4.43
N ALA A 392 39.26 -12.77 4.41
CA ALA A 392 39.98 -13.11 3.19
C ALA A 392 39.43 -14.38 2.53
N GLN A 393 39.03 -15.39 3.32
CA GLN A 393 38.41 -16.60 2.79
C GLN A 393 37.04 -16.34 2.15
N SER A 394 36.20 -15.51 2.79
CA SER A 394 34.93 -15.08 2.20
C SER A 394 35.13 -14.27 0.91
N LEU A 395 36.11 -13.37 0.88
CA LEU A 395 36.47 -12.62 -0.33
C LEU A 395 37.04 -13.50 -1.45
N ARG A 396 37.69 -14.62 -1.10
CA ARG A 396 38.15 -15.61 -2.10
C ARG A 396 37.00 -16.39 -2.73
N ALA A 397 35.90 -16.58 -2.01
CA ALA A 397 34.71 -17.31 -2.49
C ALA A 397 33.84 -16.49 -3.45
N LEU A 398 33.98 -15.16 -3.47
CA LEU A 398 33.25 -14.32 -4.42
C LEU A 398 33.72 -14.54 -5.87
N PRO A 399 32.80 -14.51 -6.85
CA PRO A 399 33.15 -14.64 -8.26
C PRO A 399 33.99 -13.45 -8.71
N ALA A 400 35.06 -13.73 -9.45
CA ALA A 400 35.91 -12.70 -10.05
C ALA A 400 35.21 -12.09 -11.29
N ARG A 401 35.02 -10.78 -11.30
CA ARG A 401 34.42 -10.03 -12.42
C ARG A 401 35.38 -8.92 -12.89
N LYS A 402 35.15 -8.38 -14.09
CA LYS A 402 35.91 -7.21 -14.57
C LYS A 402 35.37 -5.93 -13.95
N VAL A 403 36.21 -4.92 -13.73
CA VAL A 403 35.78 -3.62 -13.17
C VAL A 403 34.64 -3.01 -13.99
N THR A 404 34.70 -3.13 -15.31
CA THR A 404 33.68 -2.63 -16.26
C THR A 404 32.33 -3.35 -16.17
N GLU A 405 32.28 -4.53 -15.57
CA GLU A 405 31.04 -5.29 -15.36
C GLU A 405 30.39 -4.97 -14.02
N ILE A 406 31.14 -4.37 -13.09
CA ILE A 406 30.66 -4.03 -11.75
C ILE A 406 30.28 -2.55 -11.67
N ALA A 407 31.12 -1.66 -12.21
CA ALA A 407 30.86 -0.23 -12.29
C ALA A 407 30.53 0.15 -13.75
N PRO A 408 29.25 0.07 -14.17
CA PRO A 408 28.86 0.46 -15.52
C PRO A 408 29.05 1.98 -15.75
N PRO A 409 29.28 2.42 -17.00
CA PRO A 409 29.52 3.83 -17.32
C PRO A 409 28.30 4.74 -17.09
N GLU A 410 27.12 4.18 -16.84
CA GLU A 410 25.87 4.91 -16.52
C GLU A 410 25.70 5.18 -15.01
N GLY A 411 26.62 4.71 -14.17
CA GLY A 411 26.61 4.91 -12.72
C GLY A 411 27.17 6.27 -12.25
N GLU A 412 27.27 6.43 -10.92
CA GLU A 412 27.85 7.62 -10.30
C GLU A 412 29.32 7.85 -10.73
N GLU A 413 29.77 9.12 -10.76
CA GLU A 413 31.13 9.50 -11.21
C GLU A 413 32.24 8.78 -10.41
N PHE A 414 31.98 8.42 -9.15
CA PHE A 414 32.93 7.76 -8.28
C PHE A 414 32.34 6.50 -7.64
N ALA A 415 33.03 5.37 -7.79
CA ALA A 415 32.65 4.08 -7.20
C ALA A 415 33.75 3.52 -6.29
N LEU A 416 33.35 2.85 -5.20
CA LEU A 416 34.27 2.12 -4.32
C LEU A 416 34.26 0.63 -4.65
N VAL A 417 35.30 0.15 -5.34
CA VAL A 417 35.41 -1.25 -5.79
C VAL A 417 36.49 -2.00 -5.02
N VAL A 418 36.16 -3.19 -4.52
CA VAL A 418 37.15 -4.08 -3.90
C VAL A 418 37.78 -4.98 -4.97
N VAL A 419 39.11 -4.97 -5.04
CA VAL A 419 39.88 -5.76 -6.01
C VAL A 419 40.72 -6.84 -5.35
N ARG A 420 40.85 -7.99 -6.04
CA ARG A 420 41.76 -9.09 -5.68
C ARG A 420 42.91 -9.16 -6.67
N ARG A 421 44.13 -9.24 -6.16
CA ARG A 421 45.33 -9.51 -6.95
C ARG A 421 45.56 -11.01 -7.00
N LEU A 422 45.61 -11.58 -8.19
CA LEU A 422 45.92 -12.99 -8.41
C LEU A 422 47.43 -13.21 -8.44
N GLU A 423 47.87 -14.44 -8.15
CA GLU A 423 49.28 -14.84 -8.24
C GLU A 423 49.85 -14.70 -9.67
N SER A 424 48.98 -14.73 -10.69
CA SER A 424 49.31 -14.46 -12.09
C SER A 424 49.65 -12.99 -12.38
N GLY A 425 49.44 -12.08 -11.42
CA GLY A 425 49.60 -10.63 -11.60
C GLY A 425 48.36 -9.92 -12.14
N GLU A 426 47.30 -10.66 -12.46
CA GLU A 426 46.02 -10.10 -12.91
C GLU A 426 45.21 -9.53 -11.73
N ILE A 427 44.52 -8.41 -11.97
CA ILE A 427 43.66 -7.73 -10.99
C ILE A 427 42.21 -7.97 -11.39
N VAL A 428 41.45 -8.57 -10.49
CA VAL A 428 40.02 -8.84 -10.69
C VAL A 428 39.20 -8.05 -9.68
N ALA A 429 38.01 -7.61 -10.06
CA ALA A 429 37.08 -6.95 -9.16
C ALA A 429 36.17 -8.00 -8.48
N LEU A 430 35.89 -7.81 -7.20
CA LEU A 430 35.05 -8.71 -6.41
C LEU A 430 33.62 -8.15 -6.24
N GLY A 431 33.47 -6.84 -6.23
CA GLY A 431 32.20 -6.15 -6.00
C GLY A 431 32.39 -4.67 -5.77
N GLU A 432 31.33 -3.91 -5.99
CA GLU A 432 31.20 -2.51 -5.63
C GLU A 432 30.49 -2.38 -4.29
N VAL A 433 30.90 -1.39 -3.50
CA VAL A 433 30.27 -1.07 -2.22
C VAL A 433 29.23 0.03 -2.46
N HIS A 434 27.96 -0.37 -2.56
CA HIS A 434 26.83 0.56 -2.72
C HIS A 434 26.34 1.12 -1.38
N ASP A 435 25.74 2.32 -1.40
CA ASP A 435 25.00 2.94 -0.28
C ASP A 435 25.74 3.10 1.06
N ASP A 436 27.07 3.25 1.04
CA ASP A 436 27.87 3.59 2.24
C ASP A 436 28.70 4.87 2.03
N ALA A 437 28.00 6.01 2.06
CA ALA A 437 28.59 7.34 1.91
C ALA A 437 29.70 7.61 2.95
N ALA A 438 29.56 7.08 4.17
CA ALA A 438 30.56 7.27 5.23
C ALA A 438 31.85 6.51 4.95
N LEU A 439 31.76 5.28 4.43
CA LEU A 439 32.94 4.51 4.00
C LEU A 439 33.58 5.14 2.77
N PHE A 440 32.78 5.56 1.78
CA PHE A 440 33.26 6.26 0.60
C PHE A 440 34.04 7.53 0.97
N GLU A 441 33.46 8.39 1.81
CA GLU A 441 34.10 9.63 2.27
C GLU A 441 35.43 9.35 3.00
N ARG A 442 35.46 8.32 3.87
CA ARG A 442 36.68 7.91 4.57
C ARG A 442 37.76 7.41 3.61
N ALA A 443 37.39 6.58 2.62
CA ALA A 443 38.32 6.07 1.62
C ALA A 443 38.84 7.19 0.70
N ALA A 444 37.94 8.06 0.22
CA ALA A 444 38.27 9.22 -0.60
C ALA A 444 39.22 10.18 0.15
N ARG A 445 38.96 10.45 1.44
CA ARG A 445 39.86 11.27 2.27
C ARG A 445 41.26 10.67 2.39
N HIS A 446 41.37 9.35 2.54
CA HIS A 446 42.69 8.68 2.54
C HIS A 446 43.42 8.74 1.19
N LEU A 447 42.70 8.90 0.07
CA LEU A 447 43.29 9.06 -1.26
C LEU A 447 43.69 10.51 -1.55
N ILE A 448 42.93 11.48 -1.06
CA ILE A 448 43.15 12.91 -1.30
C ILE A 448 44.21 13.50 -0.35
N GLY A 449 44.33 12.94 0.87
CA GLY A 449 45.28 13.39 1.91
C GLY A 449 44.60 13.92 3.15
#